data_AF-A0A067YQD9-F1
#
_entry.id   AF-A0A067YQD9-F1
#
_cell.length_a   1.000
_cell.length_b   1.000
_cell.length_c   1.000
_cell.angle_alpha   90.00
_cell.angle_beta   90.00
_cell.angle_gamma   90.00
#
_symmetry.space_group_name_H-M   'P 1'
#
loop_
_entity.id
_entity.type
_entity.pdbx_description
1 polymer ?
#
loop_
_entity_poly.entity_id
_entity_poly.type
_entity_poly.pdbx_seq_one_letter_code
_entity_poly.pdbx_strand_id
1 'polypeptide(L)' 'SGHELTSLSEQMLVSCDTNDFGCGGGLMDDAFKWTVSSNKGNVFTEQSYPYASGGGNVPTCDMSGKVVGAK' A
#
# COMPACT_ATOMS: atom_id res chain seq x y z
N SER A 1 2.50 18.67 18.48
CA SER A 1 2.51 17.24 18.11
C SER A 1 2.75 17.17 16.61
N GLY A 2 3.72 16.36 16.19
CA GLY A 2 4.03 16.15 14.77
C GLY A 2 4.63 14.76 14.62
N HIS A 3 4.24 14.07 13.56
CA HIS A 3 4.94 12.89 13.07
C HIS A 3 5.96 13.34 12.03
N GLU A 4 7.06 12.62 11.91
CA GLU A 4 8.04 12.85 10.83
C GLU A 4 7.37 12.63 9.47
N LEU A 5 7.68 13.50 8.51
CA LEU A 5 7.20 13.35 7.14
C LEU A 5 7.82 12.09 6.52
N THR A 6 7.00 11.07 6.32
CA THR A 6 7.43 9.74 5.89
C THR A 6 6.80 9.39 4.55
N SER A 7 7.61 8.96 3.57
CA SER A 7 7.09 8.40 2.32
C SER A 7 6.51 7.01 2.54
N LEU A 8 5.31 6.78 2.02
CA LEU A 8 4.54 5.55 2.19
C LEU A 8 4.41 4.81 0.87
N SER A 9 4.12 3.51 0.94
CA SER A 9 4.13 2.62 -0.23
C SER A 9 2.79 2.61 -0.96
N GLU A 10 2.77 3.13 -2.19
CA GLU A 10 1.66 2.90 -3.11
C GLU A 10 1.60 1.42 -3.55
N GLN A 11 2.74 0.73 -3.61
CA GLN A 11 2.81 -0.67 -4.04
C GLN A 11 2.04 -1.61 -3.12
N MET A 12 1.96 -1.28 -1.82
CA MET A 12 1.12 -2.00 -0.87
C MET A 12 -0.32 -2.08 -1.37
N LEU A 13 -0.91 -0.96 -1.79
CA LEU A 13 -2.28 -0.93 -2.29
C LEU A 13 -2.38 -1.61 -3.65
N VAL A 14 -1.48 -1.26 -4.58
CA VAL A 14 -1.52 -1.79 -5.96
C VAL A 14 -1.40 -3.32 -6.01
N SER A 15 -0.61 -3.93 -5.12
CA SER A 15 -0.40 -5.39 -5.11
C SER A 15 -1.31 -6.15 -4.15
N CYS A 16 -1.66 -5.57 -2.99
CA CYS A 16 -2.30 -6.32 -1.90
C CYS A 16 -3.76 -5.94 -1.66
N ASP A 17 -4.20 -4.77 -2.11
CA ASP A 17 -5.61 -4.43 -2.03
C ASP A 17 -6.41 -5.27 -3.01
N THR A 18 -7.29 -6.12 -2.47
CA THR A 18 -8.17 -6.99 -3.24
C THR A 18 -9.53 -6.37 -3.53
N ASN A 19 -9.81 -5.18 -3.02
CA ASN A 19 -11.02 -4.41 -3.30
C ASN A 19 -10.87 -3.56 -4.56
N ASP A 20 -9.63 -3.14 -4.87
CA ASP A 20 -9.25 -2.39 -6.07
C ASP A 20 -8.59 -3.29 -7.14
N PHE A 21 -8.29 -2.72 -8.30
CA PHE A 21 -7.86 -3.46 -9.50
C PHE A 21 -6.39 -3.24 -9.88
N GLY A 22 -5.54 -2.81 -8.94
CA GLY A 22 -4.13 -2.51 -9.19
C GLY A 22 -3.97 -1.50 -10.34
N CYS A 23 -3.23 -1.86 -11.40
CA CYS A 23 -3.09 -1.02 -12.60
C CYS A 23 -4.39 -0.83 -13.41
N GLY A 24 -5.45 -1.58 -13.12
CA GLY A 24 -6.78 -1.42 -13.71
C GLY A 24 -7.59 -0.25 -13.14
N GLY A 25 -7.08 0.41 -12.10
CA GLY A 25 -7.74 1.51 -11.40
C GLY A 25 -8.30 1.10 -10.04
N GLY A 26 -8.86 2.08 -9.33
CA GLY A 26 -9.40 1.90 -7.99
C GLY A 26 -9.95 3.19 -7.39
N LEU A 27 -10.50 3.10 -6.18
CA LEU A 27 -11.07 4.22 -5.43
C LEU A 27 -10.39 4.38 -4.07
N MET A 28 -10.03 5.62 -3.72
CA MET A 28 -9.36 5.90 -2.44
C MET A 28 -10.18 5.43 -1.22
N ASP A 29 -11.52 5.51 -1.29
CA ASP A 29 -12.39 5.04 -0.21
C ASP A 29 -12.30 3.52 0.00
N ASP A 30 -12.11 2.75 -1.07
CA ASP A 30 -11.99 1.30 -0.98
C ASP A 30 -10.60 0.89 -0.48
N ALA A 31 -9.56 1.60 -0.91
CA ALA A 31 -8.21 1.50 -0.34
C ALA A 31 -8.15 1.81 1.16
N PHE A 32 -8.86 2.85 1.63
CA PHE A 32 -8.94 3.14 3.06
C PHE A 32 -9.68 2.05 3.83
N LYS A 33 -10.80 1.56 3.30
CA LYS A 33 -11.54 0.44 3.92
C LYS A 33 -10.65 -0.79 4.02
N TRP A 34 -9.99 -1.20 2.93
CA TRP A 34 -9.08 -2.34 2.91
C TRP A 34 -7.93 -2.17 3.91
N THR A 35 -7.31 -0.99 3.94
CA THR A 35 -6.20 -0.69 4.86
C THR A 35 -6.62 -0.92 6.31
N VAL A 36 -7.79 -0.41 6.72
CA VAL A 36 -8.30 -0.56 8.07
C VAL A 36 -8.77 -2.00 8.35
N SER A 37 -9.58 -2.59 7.47
CA SER A 37 -10.22 -3.89 7.71
C SER A 37 -9.30 -5.08 7.53
N SER A 38 -8.40 -5.00 6.55
CA SER A 38 -7.61 -6.13 6.05
C SER A 38 -6.14 -6.00 6.40
N ASN A 39 -5.61 -4.78 6.48
CA ASN A 39 -4.21 -4.52 6.85
C ASN A 39 -4.01 -3.92 8.27
N LYS A 40 -5.04 -4.02 9.14
CA LYS A 40 -4.99 -3.58 10.54
C LYS A 40 -4.68 -2.09 10.72
N GLY A 41 -4.99 -1.28 9.71
CA GLY A 41 -4.67 0.15 9.63
C GLY A 41 -3.23 0.45 9.22
N ASN A 42 -2.37 -0.55 9.05
CA ASN A 42 -0.95 -0.31 8.77
C ASN A 42 -0.75 0.17 7.33
N VAL A 43 0.16 1.11 7.15
CA VAL A 43 0.68 1.52 5.83
C VAL A 43 2.20 1.36 5.84
N PHE A 44 2.75 0.66 4.85
CA PHE A 44 4.19 0.42 4.78
C PHE A 44 4.95 1.64 4.27
N THR A 45 6.23 1.76 4.64
CA THR A 45 7.11 2.79 4.09
C THR A 45 7.48 2.47 2.65
N GLU A 46 7.66 3.51 1.82
CA GLU A 46 8.10 3.35 0.43
C GLU A 46 9.45 2.64 0.35
N GLN A 47 10.36 2.93 1.30
CA GLN A 47 11.68 2.29 1.33
C GLN A 47 11.60 0.76 1.53
N SER A 48 10.63 0.26 2.31
CA SER A 48 10.50 -1.18 2.59
C SER A 48 9.65 -1.91 1.54
N TYR A 49 8.79 -1.19 0.81
CA TYR A 49 7.98 -1.72 -0.27
C TYR A 49 7.93 -0.72 -1.45
N PRO A 50 9.00 -0.65 -2.27
CA PRO A 50 9.10 0.34 -3.33
C PRO A 50 8.06 0.14 -4.43
N TYR A 51 7.70 1.24 -5.10
CA TYR A 51 6.87 1.19 -6.30
C TYR A 51 7.56 0.42 -7.43
N ALA A 52 6.88 -0.63 -7.91
CA ALA A 52 7.35 -1.54 -8.94
C ALA A 52 6.39 -1.66 -10.13
N SER A 53 5.30 -0.90 -10.13
CA SER A 53 4.23 -1.00 -11.14
C SER A 53 4.31 0.04 -12.26
N GLY A 54 5.41 0.79 -12.37
CA GLY A 54 5.58 1.84 -13.39
C GLY A 54 5.55 1.33 -14.84
N GLY A 55 5.77 0.03 -15.05
CA GLY A 55 5.64 -0.63 -16.36
C GLY A 55 4.24 -1.22 -16.64
N GLY A 56 3.26 -0.99 -15.76
CA GLY A 56 1.91 -1.55 -15.88
C GLY A 56 1.76 -2.97 -15.34
N ASN A 57 2.85 -3.65 -14.98
CA ASN A 57 2.81 -4.96 -14.33
C ASN A 57 2.53 -4.80 -12.83
N VAL A 58 1.69 -5.67 -12.27
CA VAL A 58 1.40 -5.71 -10.84
C VAL A 58 2.11 -6.92 -10.22
N PRO A 59 3.22 -6.74 -9.48
CA PRO A 59 3.85 -7.85 -8.77
C PRO A 59 2.92 -8.46 -7.72
N THR A 60 3.13 -9.74 -7.40
CA THR A 60 2.39 -10.42 -6.33
C THR A 60 2.54 -9.67 -5.00
N CYS A 61 1.45 -9.61 -4.23
CA CYS A 61 1.48 -9.09 -2.87
C CYS A 61 2.55 -9.76 -2.02
N ASP A 62 3.41 -8.97 -1.38
CA ASP A 62 4.39 -9.42 -0.40
C ASP A 62 4.34 -8.55 0.86
N MET A 63 3.70 -9.07 1.90
CA MET A 63 3.60 -8.42 3.21
C MET A 63 4.79 -8.74 4.13
N SER A 64 5.69 -9.62 3.74
CA SER A 64 6.74 -10.13 4.62
C SER A 64 7.84 -9.08 4.80
N GLY A 65 8.23 -8.84 6.06
CA GLY A 65 9.36 -7.96 6.40
C GLY A 65 9.16 -6.48 6.09
N LYS A 66 7.92 -6.03 5.83
CA LYS A 66 7.62 -4.63 5.50
C LYS A 66 7.57 -3.77 6.76
N VAL A 67 8.10 -2.54 6.67
CA VAL A 67 8.20 -1.60 7.79
C VAL A 67 6.96 -0.72 7.78
N VAL A 68 6.25 -0.65 8.91
CA VAL A 68 5.07 0.22 9.06
C VAL A 68 5.54 1.66 9.23
N GLY A 69 5.10 2.54 8.32
CA GLY A 69 5.41 3.98 8.33
C GLY A 69 4.27 4.84 8.86
N ALA A 70 3.02 4.35 8.76
CA ALA A 70 1.84 5.03 9.30
C ALA A 70 0.78 4.03 9.74
N LYS A 71 -0.12 4.51 10.61
CA LYS A 71 -1.29 3.79 11.10
C LYS A 71 -2.45 4.74 11.36
#